data_AF-A0A0F2PUS7-F1
#
_entry.id   AF-A0A0F2PUS7-F1
#
_cell.length_a   1.000
_cell.length_b   1.000
_cell.length_c   1.000
_cell.angle_alpha   90.00
_cell.angle_beta   90.00
_cell.angle_gamma   90.00
#
_symmetry.space_group_name_H-M   'P 1'
#
loop_
_entity.id
_entity.type
_entity.pdbx_description
1 polymer ?
#
loop_
_entity_poly.entity_id
_entity_poly.type
_entity_poly.pdbx_seq_one_letter_code
_entity_poly.pdbx_strand_id
1 'polypeptide(L)'
;MNLFLWLLFGHLIGDFFLQVYKLWRLKRKNIYFLLIHVFLYSLSVTIVLYFTGLFAWWKPVILAASHFTVDYCKCYVFRHRTLQGYIIDQAIHIAVIVLLLIW
;
A
#
# COMPACT_ATOMS: atom_id res chain seq x y z
N MET A 1 -9.16 -21.59 1.27
CA MET A 1 -9.11 -20.20 1.78
C MET A 1 -8.44 -19.36 0.71
N ASN A 2 -9.10 -18.33 0.16
CA ASN A 2 -8.55 -17.58 -0.98
C ASN A 2 -7.50 -16.58 -0.48
N LEU A 3 -6.21 -16.95 -0.54
CA LEU A 3 -5.06 -16.14 -0.09
C LEU A 3 -5.09 -14.72 -0.67
N PHE A 4 -5.48 -14.59 -1.94
CA PHE A 4 -5.68 -13.30 -2.60
C PHE A 4 -6.68 -12.38 -1.88
N LEU A 5 -7.83 -12.92 -1.44
CA LEU A 5 -8.85 -12.11 -0.76
C LEU A 5 -8.34 -11.60 0.59
N TRP A 6 -7.55 -12.40 1.31
CA TRP A 6 -6.93 -11.96 2.57
C TRP A 6 -5.92 -10.84 2.34
N LEU A 7 -5.04 -10.97 1.35
CA LEU A 7 -4.08 -9.91 1.02
C LEU A 7 -4.77 -8.64 0.53
N LEU A 8 -5.80 -8.78 -0.31
CA LEU A 8 -6.64 -7.66 -0.74
C LEU A 8 -7.30 -6.98 0.46
N PHE A 9 -7.79 -7.74 1.43
CA PHE A 9 -8.38 -7.20 2.64
C PHE A 9 -7.36 -6.42 3.50
N GLY A 10 -6.16 -6.98 3.70
CA GLY A 10 -5.06 -6.27 4.38
C GLY A 10 -4.67 -4.98 3.65
N HIS A 11 -4.62 -5.02 2.32
CA HIS A 11 -4.39 -3.83 1.51
C HIS A 11 -5.48 -2.78 1.71
N LEU A 12 -6.76 -3.17 1.67
CA LEU A 12 -7.87 -2.25 1.89
C LEU A 12 -7.84 -1.61 3.28
N ILE A 13 -7.53 -2.40 4.31
CA ILE A 13 -7.36 -1.88 5.67
C ILE A 13 -6.23 -0.86 5.71
N GLY A 14 -5.05 -1.22 5.20
CA GLY A 14 -3.87 -0.39 5.21
C GLY A 14 -4.04 0.92 4.44
N ASP A 15 -4.54 0.85 3.21
CA ASP A 15 -4.55 2.00 2.30
C ASP A 15 -5.78 2.91 2.48
N PHE A 16 -6.92 2.37 2.94
CA PHE A 16 -8.16 3.13 3.11
C PHE A 16 -8.55 3.35 4.58
N PHE A 17 -8.67 2.28 5.37
CA PHE A 17 -9.18 2.40 6.74
C PHE A 17 -8.19 3.09 7.68
N LEU A 18 -6.91 2.71 7.64
CA LEU A 18 -5.86 3.33 8.43
C LEU A 18 -5.49 4.72 7.90
N GLN A 19 -5.82 5.01 6.64
CA GLN A 19 -5.64 6.32 6.02
C GLN A 19 -6.79 7.27 6.34
N VAL A 20 -6.87 7.70 7.60
CA VAL A 20 -7.85 8.71 8.02
C VAL A 20 -7.71 10.00 7.19
N TYR A 21 -8.81 10.73 6.98
CA TYR A 21 -8.86 11.92 6.12
C TYR A 21 -7.74 12.95 6.42
N LYS A 22 -7.38 13.12 7.69
CA LYS A 22 -6.28 13.99 8.11
C LYS A 22 -4.93 13.51 7.56
N LEU A 23 -4.65 12.21 7.63
CA LEU A 23 -3.41 11.60 7.13
C LEU A 23 -3.33 11.73 5.60
N TRP A 24 -4.42 11.44 4.89
CA TRP A 24 -4.53 11.62 3.44
C TRP A 24 -4.18 13.05 3.00
N ARG A 25 -4.64 14.06 3.75
CA ARG A 25 -4.35 15.46 3.44
C ARG A 25 -2.90 15.85 3.76
N LEU A 26 -2.36 15.33 4.86
CA LEU A 26 -1.02 15.68 5.33
C LEU A 26 0.10 14.97 4.55
N LYS A 27 -0.12 13.73 4.08
CA LYS A 27 0.88 12.99 3.26
C LYS A 27 1.23 13.67 1.94
N ARG A 28 0.36 14.57 1.45
CA ARG A 28 0.60 15.39 0.26
C ARG A 28 1.36 16.68 0.54
N LYS A 29 1.53 17.05 1.82
CA LYS A 29 2.21 18.28 2.25
C LYS A 29 3.56 18.01 2.89
N ASN A 30 3.73 16.86 3.54
CA ASN A 30 4.95 16.53 4.27
C ASN A 30 5.23 15.03 4.20
N ILE A 31 6.45 14.69 3.78
CA ILE A 31 6.95 13.33 3.54
C ILE A 31 6.85 12.47 4.81
N TYR A 32 6.96 13.07 5.99
CA TYR A 32 6.83 12.36 7.26
C TYR A 32 5.46 11.66 7.39
N PHE A 33 4.38 12.32 6.97
CA PHE A 33 3.05 11.72 6.98
C PHE A 33 2.87 10.66 5.88
N LEU A 34 3.61 10.78 4.77
CA LEU A 34 3.67 9.71 3.79
C LEU A 34 4.38 8.47 4.36
N LEU A 35 5.48 8.65 5.09
CA LEU A 35 6.19 7.53 5.74
C LEU A 35 5.31 6.85 6.79
N ILE A 36 4.53 7.60 7.57
CA ILE A 36 3.55 7.02 8.50
C ILE A 36 2.52 6.19 7.74
N HIS A 37 1.97 6.69 6.63
CA HIS A 37 1.02 5.95 5.80
C HIS A 37 1.63 4.64 5.28
N VAL A 38 2.83 4.71 4.70
CA VAL A 38 3.55 3.53 4.19
C VAL A 38 3.80 2.52 5.30
N PHE A 39 4.19 2.97 6.49
CA PHE A 39 4.42 2.10 7.63
C PHE A 39 3.13 1.38 8.05
N LEU A 40 2.02 2.11 8.24
CA LEU A 40 0.73 1.54 8.60
C LEU A 40 0.21 0.54 7.56
N TYR A 41 0.33 0.92 6.28
CA TYR A 41 -0.02 0.06 5.16
C TYR A 41 0.80 -1.25 5.18
N SER A 42 2.13 -1.12 5.24
CA SER A 42 3.05 -2.26 5.18
C SER A 42 2.86 -3.18 6.37
N LEU A 43 2.61 -2.62 7.56
CA LEU A 43 2.30 -3.37 8.76
C LEU A 43 1.00 -4.19 8.59
N SER A 44 -0.06 -3.57 8.06
CA SER A 44 -1.34 -4.24 7.83
C SER A 44 -1.20 -5.45 6.89
N VAL A 45 -0.52 -5.28 5.75
CA VAL A 45 -0.31 -6.38 4.79
C VAL A 45 0.66 -7.42 5.35
N THR A 46 1.68 -7.02 6.11
CA THR A 46 2.64 -7.94 6.74
C THR A 46 1.97 -8.86 7.77
N ILE A 47 1.03 -8.33 8.55
CA ILE A 47 0.23 -9.14 9.48
C ILE A 47 -0.54 -10.22 8.72
N VAL A 48 -1.16 -9.87 7.59
CA VAL A 48 -1.85 -10.84 6.74
C VAL A 48 -0.89 -11.87 6.17
N LEU A 49 0.28 -11.46 5.67
CA LEU A 49 1.30 -12.38 5.17
C LEU A 49 1.73 -13.40 6.24
N TYR A 50 1.87 -12.95 7.49
CA TYR A 50 2.21 -13.81 8.62
C TYR A 50 1.13 -14.87 8.89
N PHE A 51 -0.13 -14.45 9.01
CA PHE A 51 -1.25 -15.38 9.29
C PHE A 51 -1.59 -16.31 8.13
N THR A 52 -1.25 -15.94 6.90
CA THR A 52 -1.48 -16.77 5.71
C THR A 52 -0.34 -17.73 5.38
N GLY A 53 0.77 -17.70 6.15
CA GLY A 53 1.96 -18.52 5.90
C GLY A 53 2.79 -18.10 4.70
N LEU A 54 2.49 -16.94 4.10
CA LEU A 54 3.20 -16.38 2.94
C LEU A 54 4.35 -15.45 3.34
N PHE A 55 4.59 -15.27 4.64
CA PHE A 55 5.60 -14.36 5.14
C PHE A 55 7.02 -14.77 4.75
N ALA A 56 7.76 -13.82 4.20
CA ALA A 56 9.21 -13.87 4.05
C ALA A 56 9.77 -12.50 4.43
N TRP A 57 10.96 -12.47 5.04
CA TRP A 57 11.55 -11.25 5.62
C TRP A 57 11.72 -10.11 4.60
N TRP A 58 11.87 -10.43 3.31
CA TRP A 58 12.03 -9.47 2.23
C TRP A 58 10.70 -8.90 1.69
N LYS A 59 9.57 -9.61 1.88
CA LYS A 59 8.25 -9.18 1.36
C LYS A 59 7.77 -7.84 1.96
N PRO A 60 7.87 -7.60 3.28
CA PRO A 60 7.55 -6.30 3.87
C PRO A 60 8.39 -5.15 3.31
N VAL A 61 9.66 -5.41 2.99
CA VAL A 61 10.57 -4.39 2.43
C VAL A 61 10.12 -4.01 1.02
N ILE A 62 9.80 -5.01 0.18
CA ILE A 62 9.29 -4.76 -1.18
C ILE A 62 7.95 -4.03 -1.13
N LEU A 63 7.02 -4.46 -0.25
CA LEU A 63 5.74 -3.80 -0.02
C LEU A 63 5.88 -2.32 0.32
N ALA A 64 6.73 -2.02 1.32
CA ALA A 64 6.97 -0.65 1.76
C ALA A 64 7.60 0.19 0.64
N ALA A 65 8.61 -0.34 -0.06
CA ALA A 65 9.30 0.36 -1.13
C ALA A 65 8.39 0.64 -2.34
N SER A 66 7.61 -0.36 -2.79
CA SER A 66 6.67 -0.18 -3.89
C SER A 66 5.58 0.83 -3.53
N HIS A 67 4.99 0.70 -2.33
CA HIS A 67 3.93 1.58 -1.86
C HIS A 67 4.41 3.02 -1.73
N PHE A 68 5.58 3.21 -1.11
CA PHE A 68 6.21 4.52 -0.99
C PHE A 68 6.46 5.15 -2.35
N THR A 69 7.02 4.40 -3.30
CA THR A 69 7.37 4.93 -4.64
C THR A 69 6.13 5.40 -5.37
N VAL A 70 5.06 4.61 -5.38
CA VAL A 70 3.80 4.94 -6.06
C VAL A 70 3.16 6.16 -5.42
N ASP A 71 3.02 6.17 -4.09
CA ASP A 71 2.43 7.29 -3.38
C ASP A 71 3.27 8.57 -3.48
N TYR A 72 4.60 8.46 -3.46
CA TYR A 72 5.51 9.58 -3.62
C TYR A 72 5.33 10.22 -4.99
N CYS A 73 5.34 9.43 -6.06
CA CYS A 73 5.09 9.89 -7.41
C CYS A 73 3.72 10.56 -7.54
N LYS A 74 2.68 9.94 -6.97
CA LYS A 74 1.30 10.49 -6.94
C LYS A 74 1.21 11.83 -6.21
N CYS A 75 1.88 11.96 -5.06
CA CYS A 75 1.77 13.14 -4.19
C CYS A 75 2.68 14.29 -4.61
N TYR A 76 3.91 14.01 -5.03
CA TYR A 76 4.96 15.01 -5.19
C TYR A 76 5.36 15.27 -6.64
N VAL A 77 5.38 14.24 -7.48
CA VAL A 77 5.82 14.34 -8.89
C VAL A 77 4.66 14.75 -9.78
N PHE A 78 3.64 13.89 -9.90
CA PHE A 78 2.54 14.11 -10.83
C PHE A 78 1.40 14.92 -10.23
N ARG A 79 1.29 14.92 -8.89
CA ARG A 79 0.22 15.59 -8.13
C ARG A 79 -1.18 15.23 -8.63
N HIS A 80 -1.37 13.97 -9.05
CA HIS A 80 -2.62 13.49 -9.63
C HIS A 80 -3.80 13.68 -8.66
N ARG A 81 -4.90 14.20 -9.23
CA ARG A 81 -6.22 14.30 -8.59
C ARG A 81 -7.35 13.76 -9.47
N THR A 82 -7.01 13.14 -10.59
CA THR A 82 -7.97 12.59 -11.55
C THR A 82 -8.33 11.15 -11.18
N LEU A 83 -9.54 10.73 -11.59
CA LEU A 83 -9.99 9.34 -11.47
C LEU A 83 -9.01 8.37 -12.16
N GLN A 84 -8.48 8.74 -13.33
CA GLN A 84 -7.48 7.95 -14.06
C GLN A 84 -6.22 7.69 -13.23
N GLY A 85 -5.68 8.73 -12.57
CA GLY A 85 -4.51 8.57 -11.71
C GLY A 85 -4.77 7.65 -10.52
N TYR A 86 -5.99 7.66 -9.98
CA TYR A 86 -6.42 6.74 -8.93
C TYR A 86 -6.57 5.29 -9.43
N ILE A 87 -7.11 5.08 -10.63
CA ILE A 87 -7.23 3.74 -11.22
C ILE A 87 -5.84 3.14 -11.48
N ILE A 88 -4.91 3.92 -12.04
CA ILE A 88 -3.53 3.49 -12.28
C ILE A 88 -2.84 3.14 -10.96
N ASP A 89 -3.01 3.98 -9.94
CA ASP A 89 -2.52 3.75 -8.59
C ASP A 89 -3.00 2.39 -8.04
N GLN A 90 -4.31 2.15 -8.02
CA GLN A 90 -4.86 0.89 -7.52
C GLN A 90 -4.45 -0.33 -8.36
N ALA A 91 -4.30 -0.17 -9.68
CA ALA A 91 -3.81 -1.24 -10.56
C ALA A 91 -2.38 -1.67 -10.20
N ILE A 92 -1.50 -0.71 -9.89
CA ILE A 92 -0.13 -1.02 -9.46
C ILE A 92 -0.14 -1.77 -8.12
N HIS A 93 -0.96 -1.35 -7.15
CA HIS A 93 -1.03 -2.02 -5.86
C HIS A 93 -1.56 -3.47 -5.99
N ILE A 94 -2.59 -3.70 -6.80
CA ILE A 94 -3.09 -5.04 -7.10
C ILE A 94 -2.00 -5.89 -7.76
N ALA A 95 -1.23 -5.34 -8.69
CA ALA A 95 -0.12 -6.05 -9.31
C ALA A 95 0.94 -6.48 -8.27
N VAL A 96 1.26 -5.62 -7.29
CA VAL A 96 2.16 -5.99 -6.18
C VAL A 96 1.58 -7.12 -5.33
N ILE A 97 0.28 -7.10 -5.01
CA ILE A 97 -0.39 -8.19 -4.27
C ILE A 97 -0.30 -9.51 -5.03
N VAL A 98 -0.54 -9.50 -6.35
CA VAL A 98 -0.44 -10.69 -7.20
C VAL A 98 1.00 -11.21 -7.23
N LEU A 99 2.00 -10.33 -7.32
CA LEU A 99 3.42 -10.73 -7.26
C LEU A 99 3.77 -11.43 -5.94
N LEU A 100 3.25 -10.96 -4.81
CA LEU A 100 3.48 -11.56 -3.48
C LEU A 100 2.83 -12.94 -3.29
N LEU A 101 1.89 -13.31 -4.15
CA LEU A 101 1.30 -14.65 -4.17
C LEU A 101 2.14 -15.65 -4.96
N ILE A 102 2.88 -15.17 -5.95
CA ILE A 102 3.66 -16.02 -6.87
C ILE A 102 5.06 -16.29 -6.30
N TRP A 103 5.61 -15.33 -5.57
CA TRP A 103 6.96 -15.34 -4.96
C TRP A 103 6.84 -15.37 -3.44
#